data_AF-A0A6J6YH83-F1
#
_entry.id   AF-A0A6J6YH83-F1
#
_cell.length_a   1.000
_cell.length_b   1.000
_cell.length_c   1.000
_cell.angle_alpha   90.00
_cell.angle_beta   90.00
_cell.angle_gamma   90.00
#
_symmetry.space_group_name_H-M   'P 1'
#
loop_
_entity.id
_entity.type
_entity.pdbx_description
1 polymer ?
#
loop_
_entity_poly.entity_id
_entity_poly.type
_entity_poly.pdbx_seq_one_letter_code
_entity_poly.pdbx_strand_id
1 'polypeptide(L)' 'MAVESNGNERGTPRLFALIENSPKTGDSPTIWAWPQITEFLKVASQPVQGPWPAHQEARPNPDADSMPVAVKDKPSK' A
#
# COMPACT_ATOMS: atom_id res chain seq x y z
N MET A 1 9.28 14.80 -11.74
CA MET A 1 8.53 14.11 -12.82
C MET A 1 7.81 12.95 -12.16
N ALA A 2 6.49 12.98 -12.08
CA ALA A 2 5.72 11.88 -11.49
C ALA A 2 5.81 10.69 -12.46
N VAL A 3 6.41 9.59 -12.01
CA VAL A 3 6.39 8.33 -12.76
C VAL A 3 4.97 7.80 -12.62
N GLU A 4 4.14 8.06 -13.64
CA GLU A 4 2.87 7.37 -13.77
C GLU A 4 3.15 5.89 -14.02
N SER A 5 2.61 5.03 -13.15
CA SER A 5 2.77 3.59 -13.25
C SER A 5 1.88 3.08 -14.38
N ASN A 6 2.50 2.84 -15.54
CA ASN A 6 1.92 2.26 -16.76
C ASN A 6 1.64 0.74 -16.66
N GLY A 7 1.70 0.14 -15.46
CA GLY A 7 1.49 -1.29 -15.25
C GLY A 7 2.61 -2.21 -15.76
N ASN A 8 3.68 -1.66 -16.33
CA ASN A 8 4.88 -2.39 -16.76
C ASN A 8 6.09 -1.84 -15.99
N GLU A 9 6.32 -2.38 -14.80
CA GLU A 9 7.12 -1.72 -13.75
C GLU A 9 8.63 -1.90 -13.97
N ARG A 10 9.29 -0.85 -14.48
CA ARG A 10 10.75 -0.71 -14.40
C ARG A 10 11.11 0.05 -13.11
N GLY A 11 11.65 -0.66 -12.11
CA GLY A 11 12.10 -0.08 -10.84
C GLY A 11 11.47 -0.76 -9.63
N THR A 12 10.39 -0.20 -9.10
CA THR A 12 9.70 -0.68 -7.89
C THR A 12 8.40 -1.38 -8.27
N PRO A 13 8.39 -2.72 -8.34
CA PRO A 13 7.17 -3.44 -8.70
C PRO A 13 6.13 -3.37 -7.59
N ARG A 14 4.85 -3.51 -7.95
CA ARG A 14 3.76 -3.66 -7.01
C ARG A 14 3.89 -4.98 -6.28
N LEU A 15 3.37 -5.01 -5.05
CA LEU A 15 3.48 -6.13 -4.14
C LEU A 15 2.94 -7.44 -4.73
N PHE A 16 1.85 -7.41 -5.50
CA PHE A 16 1.34 -8.62 -6.13
C PHE A 16 2.26 -9.16 -7.23
N ALA A 17 2.89 -8.28 -8.04
CA ALA A 17 3.79 -8.69 -9.12
C ALA A 17 5.03 -9.44 -8.58
N LEU A 18 5.46 -9.14 -7.35
CA LEU A 18 6.55 -9.86 -6.69
C LEU A 18 6.20 -11.32 -6.36
N ILE A 19 4.93 -11.61 -6.09
CA ILE A 19 4.48 -12.94 -5.64
C ILE A 19 3.74 -13.73 -6.73
N GLU A 20 3.36 -13.10 -7.83
CA GLU A 20 2.53 -13.68 -8.89
C GLU A 20 3.06 -15.01 -9.44
N ASN A 21 4.38 -15.09 -9.64
CA ASN A 21 5.06 -16.27 -10.17
C ASN A 21 5.71 -17.15 -9.09
N SER A 22 5.38 -16.92 -7.82
CA SER A 22 5.93 -17.73 -6.73
C SER A 22 5.34 -19.15 -6.73
N PRO A 23 6.11 -20.17 -6.30
CA PRO A 23 5.62 -21.55 -6.22
C PRO A 23 4.36 -21.69 -5.36
N LYS A 24 3.40 -22.48 -5.83
CA LYS A 24 2.14 -22.73 -5.10
C LYS A 24 2.25 -23.78 -4.01
N THR A 25 3.26 -24.63 -4.09
CA THR A 25 3.51 -25.76 -3.18
C THR A 25 4.89 -25.66 -2.55
N GLY A 26 5.07 -26.34 -1.41
CA GLY A 26 6.34 -26.41 -0.67
C GLY A 26 6.15 -27.14 0.66
N ASP A 27 7.23 -27.29 1.43
CA ASP A 27 7.22 -27.98 2.74
C ASP A 27 6.44 -27.22 3.83
N SER A 28 6.03 -25.98 3.55
CA SER A 28 5.24 -25.13 4.43
C SER A 28 4.16 -24.41 3.64
N PRO A 29 3.07 -23.95 4.30
CA PRO A 29 2.03 -23.17 3.63
C PRO A 29 2.64 -21.96 2.89
N THR A 30 2.39 -21.90 1.59
CA THR A 30 2.83 -20.82 0.71
C THR A 30 1.88 -19.63 0.83
N ILE A 31 2.26 -18.45 0.30
CA ILE A 31 1.39 -17.25 0.31
C ILE A 31 -0.02 -17.52 -0.23
N TRP A 32 -0.15 -18.52 -1.10
CA TRP A 32 -1.40 -18.98 -1.72
C TRP A 32 -2.37 -19.65 -0.75
N ALA A 33 -1.95 -20.02 0.45
CA ALA A 33 -2.83 -20.50 1.52
C ALA A 33 -3.69 -19.38 2.15
N TRP A 34 -3.40 -18.11 1.85
CA TRP A 34 -4.11 -16.94 2.39
C TRP A 34 -4.80 -16.13 1.27
N PRO A 35 -5.92 -16.63 0.72
CA PRO A 35 -6.60 -15.96 -0.39
C PRO A 35 -7.04 -14.53 -0.08
N GLN A 36 -7.34 -14.23 1.19
CA GLN A 36 -7.70 -12.87 1.62
C GLN A 36 -6.56 -11.88 1.38
N ILE A 37 -5.31 -12.32 1.59
CA ILE A 37 -4.12 -11.50 1.37
C ILE A 37 -3.83 -11.41 -0.12
N THR A 38 -3.81 -12.55 -0.84
CA THR A 38 -3.46 -12.54 -2.26
C THR A 38 -4.47 -11.77 -3.11
N GLU A 39 -5.77 -11.92 -2.84
CA GLU A 39 -6.81 -11.17 -3.55
C GLU A 39 -6.78 -9.68 -3.20
N PHE A 40 -6.56 -9.33 -1.93
CA PHE A 40 -6.37 -7.93 -1.54
C PHE A 40 -5.18 -7.30 -2.28
N LEU A 41 -4.03 -7.97 -2.28
CA LEU A 41 -2.83 -7.48 -2.95
C LEU A 41 -3.04 -7.36 -4.46
N LYS A 42 -3.78 -8.29 -5.07
CA LYS A 42 -4.11 -8.24 -6.50
C LYS A 42 -4.95 -7.03 -6.87
N VAL A 43 -5.94 -6.67 -6.05
CA VAL A 43 -6.79 -5.48 -6.24
C VAL A 43 -6.01 -4.20 -5.94
N ALA A 44 -5.28 -4.16 -4.83
CA ALA A 44 -4.46 -3.00 -4.45
C ALA A 44 -3.34 -2.73 -5.46
N SER A 45 -2.91 -3.76 -6.18
CA SER A 45 -1.93 -3.66 -7.26
C SER A 45 -2.56 -3.27 -8.60
N GLN A 46 -3.84 -2.87 -8.67
CA GLN A 46 -4.40 -2.28 -9.89
C GLN A 46 -4.00 -0.81 -10.01
N PRO A 47 -3.77 -0.31 -11.24
CA PRO A 47 -3.47 1.10 -11.41
C PRO A 47 -4.67 1.90 -10.93
N VAL A 48 -4.40 2.99 -10.21
CA VAL A 48 -5.45 3.95 -9.84
C VAL A 48 -6.11 4.40 -11.15
N GLN A 49 -7.42 4.21 -11.25
CA GLN A 49 -8.17 4.56 -12.45
C GLN A 49 -8.22 6.08 -12.59
N GLY A 50 -7.78 6.58 -13.74
CA GLY A 50 -7.76 8.00 -14.05
C GLY A 50 -6.44 8.70 -13.71
N PRO A 51 -6.22 9.91 -14.25
CA PRO A 51 -5.11 10.73 -13.80
C PRO A 51 -5.28 10.96 -12.30
N TRP A 52 -4.21 10.77 -11.54
CA TRP A 52 -4.16 11.31 -10.18
C TRP A 52 -4.60 12.78 -10.28
N PRO A 53 -5.59 13.27 -9.50
CA PRO A 53 -6.02 14.67 -9.49
C PRO A 53 -4.87 15.62 -9.86
N ALA A 54 -4.99 16.21 -11.03
CA ALA A 54 -4.05 17.20 -11.49
C ALA A 54 -4.04 18.29 -10.42
N HIS A 55 -2.86 18.56 -9.87
CA HIS A 55 -2.66 19.50 -8.76
C HIS A 55 -3.07 18.95 -7.38
N GLN A 56 -2.47 17.82 -6.96
CA GLN A 56 -2.28 17.60 -5.53
C GLN A 56 -1.51 18.80 -4.97
N GLU A 57 -2.22 19.75 -4.37
CA GLU A 57 -1.58 20.72 -3.52
C GLU A 57 -0.93 19.96 -2.37
N ALA A 58 0.33 20.31 -2.07
CA ALA A 58 0.96 19.79 -0.87
C ALA A 58 0.02 20.07 0.30
N ARG A 59 -0.24 19.06 1.14
CA ARG A 59 -0.97 19.32 2.38
C ARG A 59 -0.30 20.49 3.10
N PRO A 60 -1.05 21.48 3.60
CA PRO A 60 -0.49 22.53 4.42
C PRO A 60 0.37 21.90 5.52
N ASN A 61 1.53 22.48 5.79
CA ASN A 61 2.28 22.08 6.96
C ASN A 61 1.36 22.22 8.18
N PRO A 62 1.30 21.21 9.07
CA PRO A 62 0.53 21.35 10.29
C PRO A 62 1.08 22.55 11.07
N ASP A 63 0.19 23.39 11.58
CA ASP A 63 0.58 24.35 12.61
C ASP A 63 0.99 23.59 13.89
N ALA A 64 1.71 24.25 14.79
CA ALA A 64 2.15 23.60 16.03
C ALA A 64 0.96 23.10 16.88
N ASP A 65 -0.22 23.72 16.73
CA ASP A 65 -1.44 23.44 17.48
C ASP A 65 -2.27 22.28 16.89
N SER A 66 -2.02 21.87 15.64
CA SER A 66 -2.67 20.77 14.91
C SER A 66 -1.84 19.49 14.90
N MET A 67 -0.69 19.50 15.57
CA MET A 67 0.10 18.29 15.80
C MET A 67 -0.69 17.30 16.67
N PRO A 68 -0.47 15.98 16.50
CA PRO A 68 -1.09 14.98 17.35
C PRO A 68 -0.83 15.26 18.84
N VAL A 69 -1.91 15.37 19.63
CA VAL A 69 -1.81 15.50 21.08
C VAL A 69 -1.61 14.12 21.70
N ALA A 70 -0.59 13.98 22.53
CA ALA A 70 -0.39 12.76 23.31
C ALA A 70 -1.55 12.58 24.32
N VAL A 71 -2.40 11.59 24.08
CA VAL A 71 -3.45 11.19 25.04
C VAL A 71 -2.79 10.31 26.10
N LYS A 72 -2.80 10.75 27.37
CA LYS A 72 -2.31 9.94 28.48
C LYS A 72 -3.21 8.72 28.66
N ASP A 73 -2.61 7.56 28.89
CA ASP A 73 -3.34 6.38 29.33
C ASP A 73 -4.09 6.68 30.64
N LYS A 74 -5.31 6.14 30.76
CA LYS A 74 -6.05 6.23 32.02
C LYS A 74 -5.28 5.50 33.11
N PRO A 75 -5.22 6.02 34.35
CA PRO A 75 -4.69 5.24 35.47
C PRO A 75 -5.51 3.94 35.58
N SER A 76 -4.84 2.80 35.76
CA SER A 76 -5.55 1.55 36.02
C SER A 76 -6.37 1.72 37.32
N LYS A 77 -7.60 1.22 37.31
CA LYS A 77 -8.38 1.05 38.54
C LYS A 77 -7.80 -0.06 39.40
#